data_AF-A0A9R0VW72-F1
#
_entry.id   AF-A0A9R0VW72-F1
#
_cell.length_a   1.000
_cell.length_b   1.000
_cell.length_c   1.000
_cell.angle_alpha   90.00
_cell.angle_beta   90.00
_cell.angle_gamma   90.00
#
_symmetry.space_group_name_H-M   'P 1'
#
loop_
_entity.id
_entity.type
_entity.pdbx_description
1 polymer ?
#
loop_
_entity_poly.entity_id
_entity_poly.type
_entity_poly.pdbx_seq_one_letter_code
_entity_poly.pdbx_strand_id
1 'polypeptide(L)'
;MFLMARKIKALGVKMVLSGEGSDELLGGYLYFHFAPNKEEFHKETCRKVKALHQYDCLRANKATSAWGLEVRVPFLDKEFIDVAMSMDPEWKLYDADLGRIEKWVLRKAFDDEKEP
;
A
#
# COMPACT_ATOMS: atom_id res chain seq x y z
N MET A 1 11.56 10.66 4.60
CA MET A 1 11.28 9.79 5.78
C MET A 1 12.27 9.99 6.93
N PHE A 2 13.59 9.89 6.70
CA PHE A 2 14.61 10.03 7.76
C PHE A 2 14.53 11.34 8.57
N LEU A 3 14.55 12.51 7.91
CA LEU A 3 14.48 13.81 8.60
C LEU A 3 13.13 14.05 9.30
N MET A 4 12.05 13.48 8.74
CA MET A 4 10.72 13.53 9.33
C MET A 4 10.67 12.71 10.62
N ALA A 5 11.22 11.50 10.62
CA ALA A 5 11.30 10.66 11.82
C ALA A 5 12.06 11.34 12.97
N ARG A 6 13.14 12.08 12.67
CA ARG A 6 13.84 12.91 13.66
C ARG A 6 12.92 13.93 14.32
N LYS A 7 12.10 14.62 13.53
CA LYS A 7 11.16 15.63 14.03
C LYS A 7 10.04 15.00 14.86
N ILE A 8 9.46 13.89 14.40
CA ILE A 8 8.44 13.14 15.16
C ILE A 8 9.00 12.67 16.50
N LYS A 9 10.23 12.13 16.51
CA LYS A 9 10.89 11.68 17.74
C LYS A 9 11.09 12.82 18.73
N ALA A 10 11.47 14.01 18.25
CA ALA A 10 11.64 15.19 19.09
C ALA A 10 10.32 15.65 19.76
N LEU A 11 9.16 15.27 19.21
CA LEU A 11 7.85 15.48 19.85
C LEU A 11 7.51 14.41 20.89
N GLY A 12 8.40 13.45 21.15
CA GLY A 12 8.19 12.37 22.13
C GLY A 12 7.38 11.17 21.61
N VAL A 13 6.94 11.19 20.35
CA VAL A 13 6.22 10.08 19.71
C VAL A 13 7.17 8.90 19.47
N LYS A 14 6.70 7.69 19.77
CA LYS A 14 7.49 6.45 19.68
C LYS A 14 7.05 5.49 18.59
N MET A 15 5.82 5.64 18.08
CA MET A 15 5.25 4.79 17.04
C MET A 15 4.37 5.62 16.09
N VAL A 16 4.41 5.30 14.80
CA VAL A 16 3.51 5.85 13.77
C VAL A 16 2.97 4.76 12.86
N LEU A 17 1.79 5.02 12.28
CA LEU A 17 1.23 4.22 11.18
C LEU A 17 1.70 4.78 9.84
N SER A 18 1.95 3.90 8.87
CA SER A 18 2.30 4.27 7.49
C SER A 18 1.49 3.44 6.49
N GLY A 19 1.28 3.99 5.29
CA GLY A 19 0.51 3.39 4.21
C GLY A 19 1.29 2.49 3.25
N GLU A 20 2.54 2.12 3.58
CA GLU A 20 3.37 1.27 2.72
C GLU A 20 2.67 -0.09 2.46
N GLY A 21 2.83 -0.63 1.25
CA GLY A 21 2.18 -1.88 0.82
C GLY A 21 0.84 -1.71 0.10
N SER A 22 0.20 -0.54 0.24
CA SER A 22 -1.08 -0.27 -0.42
C SER A 22 -0.99 -0.37 -1.94
N ASP A 23 0.04 0.23 -2.54
CA ASP A 23 0.23 0.23 -4.00
C ASP A 23 0.60 -1.14 -4.54
N GLU A 24 1.40 -1.91 -3.80
CA GLU A 24 1.84 -3.25 -4.20
C GLU A 24 0.70 -4.27 -4.16
N LEU A 25 -0.21 -4.15 -3.18
CA LEU A 25 -1.34 -5.07 -3.02
C LEU A 25 -2.52 -4.74 -3.95
N LEU A 26 -2.73 -3.45 -4.23
CA LEU A 26 -3.94 -2.95 -4.90
C LEU A 26 -3.67 -2.28 -6.25
N GLY A 27 -2.42 -2.30 -6.72
CA GLY A 27 -2.01 -1.79 -8.03
C GLY A 27 -2.18 -0.28 -8.19
N GLY A 28 -1.66 0.50 -7.24
CA GLY A 28 -1.84 1.97 -7.25
C GLY A 28 -0.81 2.76 -8.06
N TYR A 29 0.25 2.11 -8.55
CA TYR A 29 1.21 2.78 -9.43
C TYR A 29 0.62 2.96 -10.83
N LEU A 30 0.83 4.12 -11.45
CA LEU A 30 0.27 4.45 -12.78
C LEU A 30 0.62 3.45 -13.88
N TYR A 31 1.76 2.75 -13.78
CA TYR A 31 2.12 1.75 -14.78
C TYR A 31 1.18 0.54 -14.80
N PHE A 32 0.40 0.30 -13.73
CA PHE A 32 -0.65 -0.71 -13.72
C PHE A 32 -1.81 -0.39 -14.66
N HIS A 33 -1.96 0.86 -15.11
CA HIS A 33 -2.96 1.22 -16.14
C HIS A 33 -2.69 0.54 -17.48
N PHE A 34 -1.45 0.09 -17.69
CA PHE A 34 -1.02 -0.61 -18.90
C PHE A 34 -0.90 -2.13 -18.69
N ALA A 35 -1.50 -2.68 -17.62
CA ALA A 35 -1.54 -4.13 -17.42
C ALA A 35 -2.26 -4.80 -18.60
N PRO A 36 -1.67 -5.80 -19.28
CA PRO A 36 -2.28 -6.42 -20.46
C PRO A 36 -3.60 -7.15 -20.16
N ASN A 37 -3.71 -7.70 -18.96
CA ASN A 37 -4.87 -8.43 -18.45
C ASN A 37 -4.77 -8.57 -16.92
N LYS A 38 -5.84 -9.08 -16.31
CA LYS A 38 -5.93 -9.26 -14.85
C LYS A 38 -4.93 -10.27 -14.29
N GLU A 39 -4.53 -11.27 -15.07
CA GLU A 39 -3.54 -12.28 -14.68
C GLU A 39 -2.15 -11.67 -14.56
N GLU A 40 -1.72 -10.88 -15.55
CA GLU A 40 -0.43 -10.18 -15.52
C GLU A 40 -0.40 -9.09 -14.43
N PHE A 41 -1.52 -8.39 -14.22
CA PHE A 41 -1.67 -7.49 -13.07
C PHE A 41 -1.43 -8.24 -11.75
N HIS A 42 -2.10 -9.38 -11.55
CA HIS A 42 -1.96 -10.16 -10.32
C HIS A 42 -0.54 -10.71 -10.13
N LYS A 43 0.09 -11.22 -11.20
CA LYS A 43 1.49 -11.68 -11.15
C LYS A 43 2.43 -10.54 -10.75
N GLU A 44 2.20 -9.34 -11.26
CA GLU A 44 3.00 -8.17 -10.92
C GLU A 44 2.80 -7.72 -9.46
N THR A 45 1.56 -7.69 -8.95
CA THR A 45 1.30 -7.41 -7.52
C THR A 45 1.98 -8.46 -6.61
N CYS A 46 1.87 -9.75 -6.95
CA CYS A 46 2.59 -10.82 -6.26
C CYS A 46 4.12 -10.60 -6.26
N ARG A 47 4.70 -10.23 -7.40
CA ARG A 47 6.13 -9.95 -7.52
C ARG A 47 6.53 -8.75 -6.66
N LYS A 48 5.76 -7.68 -6.68
CA LYS A 48 5.96 -6.46 -5.90
C LYS A 48 5.91 -6.73 -4.40
N VAL A 49 4.90 -7.44 -3.92
CA VAL A 49 4.75 -7.84 -2.51
C VAL A 49 5.95 -8.67 -2.05
N LYS A 50 6.39 -9.66 -2.85
CA LYS A 50 7.58 -10.47 -2.54
C LYS A 50 8.87 -9.66 -2.48
N ALA A 51 8.94 -8.52 -3.18
CA ALA A 51 10.13 -7.68 -3.23
C ALA A 51 10.12 -6.51 -2.22
N LEU A 52 8.99 -6.25 -1.53
CA LEU A 52 8.84 -5.14 -0.58
C LEU A 52 9.96 -5.04 0.46
N HIS A 53 10.47 -6.18 0.94
CA HIS A 53 11.54 -6.23 1.93
C HIS A 53 12.86 -5.61 1.45
N GLN A 54 13.06 -5.48 0.14
CA GLN A 54 14.24 -4.87 -0.48
C GLN A 54 14.05 -3.38 -0.76
N TYR A 55 12.80 -2.90 -0.78
CA TYR A 55 12.43 -1.55 -1.22
C TYR A 55 11.71 -0.79 -0.10
N ASP A 56 10.39 -0.76 -0.12
CA ASP A 56 9.57 0.12 0.70
C ASP A 56 9.62 -0.24 2.18
N CYS A 57 9.57 -1.53 2.52
CA CYS A 57 9.78 -1.98 3.91
C CYS A 57 11.18 -1.66 4.41
N LEU A 58 12.20 -1.77 3.54
CA LEU A 58 13.58 -1.43 3.88
C LEU A 58 13.70 0.06 4.22
N ARG A 59 13.18 0.92 3.34
CA ARG A 59 13.17 2.37 3.52
C ARG A 59 12.38 2.76 4.76
N ALA A 60 11.18 2.23 4.92
CA ALA A 60 10.29 2.58 6.01
C ALA A 60 10.89 2.22 7.36
N ASN A 61 11.32 0.97 7.52
CA ASN A 61 11.89 0.47 8.75
C ASN A 61 13.21 1.18 9.10
N LYS A 62 14.19 1.24 8.19
CA LYS A 62 15.52 1.78 8.50
C LYS A 62 15.49 3.29 8.70
N ALA A 63 14.73 4.03 7.91
CA ALA A 63 14.69 5.49 8.01
C ALA A 63 14.06 5.98 9.32
N THR A 64 13.05 5.28 9.86
CA THR A 64 12.43 5.62 11.14
C THR A 64 13.21 5.07 12.32
N SER A 65 13.72 3.84 12.22
CA SER A 65 14.51 3.20 13.29
C SER A 65 15.80 3.95 13.59
N ALA A 66 16.38 4.67 12.61
CA ALA A 66 17.53 5.55 12.83
C ALA A 66 17.29 6.65 13.90
N TRP A 67 16.03 6.96 14.21
CA TRP A 67 15.65 7.90 15.26
C TRP A 67 14.84 7.22 16.39
N GLY A 68 14.88 5.89 16.49
CA GLY A 68 14.14 5.14 17.50
C GLY A 68 12.62 5.38 17.43
N LEU A 69 12.09 5.44 16.21
CA LEU A 69 10.67 5.54 15.89
C LEU A 69 10.19 4.25 15.23
N GLU A 70 9.27 3.56 15.88
CA GLU A 70 8.59 2.37 15.31
C GLU A 70 7.62 2.80 14.21
N VAL A 71 7.58 2.04 13.11
CA VAL A 71 6.58 2.20 12.06
C VAL A 71 5.78 0.91 11.94
N ARG A 72 4.45 1.03 11.90
CA ARG A 72 3.55 -0.08 11.59
C ARG A 72 2.86 0.18 10.25
N VAL A 73 2.59 -0.89 9.52
CA VAL A 73 2.14 -0.85 8.12
C VAL A 73 0.87 -1.70 7.98
N PRO A 74 -0.32 -1.18 8.33
CA PRO A 74 -1.56 -1.97 8.38
C PRO A 74 -1.93 -2.65 7.07
N PHE A 75 -1.59 -2.05 5.91
CA PHE A 75 -1.80 -2.69 4.61
C PHE A 75 -1.01 -4.00 4.46
N LEU A 76 0.09 -4.19 5.21
CA LEU A 76 0.88 -5.42 5.18
C LEU A 76 0.54 -6.37 6.34
N ASP A 77 -0.57 -6.14 7.02
CA ASP A 77 -1.13 -7.15 7.91
C ASP A 77 -1.49 -8.43 7.15
N LYS A 78 -1.29 -9.59 7.78
CA LYS A 78 -1.49 -10.88 7.11
C LYS A 78 -2.94 -11.09 6.69
N GLU A 79 -3.89 -10.74 7.53
CA GLU A 79 -5.32 -10.91 7.24
C GLU A 79 -5.74 -9.97 6.11
N PHE A 80 -5.22 -8.73 6.11
CA PHE A 80 -5.46 -7.81 5.00
C PHE A 80 -4.82 -8.29 3.69
N ILE A 81 -3.59 -8.81 3.72
CA ILE A 81 -2.94 -9.40 2.54
C ILE A 81 -3.78 -10.55 2.00
N ASP A 82 -4.28 -11.44 2.85
CA ASP A 82 -5.10 -12.58 2.42
C ASP A 82 -6.39 -12.11 1.74
N VAL A 83 -7.09 -11.12 2.30
CA VAL A 83 -8.27 -10.50 1.67
C VAL A 83 -7.92 -9.82 0.35
N ALA A 84 -6.89 -8.99 0.34
CA ALA A 84 -6.49 -8.25 -0.86
C ALA A 84 -6.04 -9.20 -1.97
N MET A 85 -5.24 -10.23 -1.67
CA MET A 85 -4.64 -11.12 -2.68
C MET A 85 -5.59 -12.23 -3.16
N SER A 86 -6.63 -12.57 -2.40
CA SER A 86 -7.65 -13.56 -2.82
C SER A 86 -8.79 -12.95 -3.66
N MET A 87 -8.96 -11.64 -3.63
CA MET A 87 -9.94 -10.91 -4.44
C MET A 87 -9.66 -11.06 -5.95
N ASP A 88 -10.72 -11.14 -6.77
CA ASP A 88 -10.58 -11.11 -8.24
C ASP A 88 -9.83 -9.81 -8.64
N PRO A 89 -8.67 -9.91 -9.33
CA PRO A 89 -7.88 -8.75 -9.69
C PRO A 89 -8.64 -7.74 -10.57
N GLU A 90 -9.73 -8.16 -11.22
CA GLU A 90 -10.65 -7.29 -11.96
C GLU A 90 -11.11 -6.07 -11.15
N TRP A 91 -11.31 -6.22 -9.84
CA TRP A 91 -11.73 -5.13 -8.96
C TRP A 91 -10.64 -4.09 -8.68
N LYS A 92 -9.39 -4.41 -9.02
CA LYS A 92 -8.21 -3.55 -8.80
C LYS A 92 -7.74 -2.87 -10.08
N LEU A 93 -8.21 -3.32 -11.24
CA LEU A 93 -7.83 -2.76 -12.53
C LEU A 93 -8.35 -1.33 -12.69
N TYR A 94 -7.53 -0.52 -13.35
CA TYR A 94 -7.95 0.76 -13.90
C TYR A 94 -8.88 0.53 -15.09
N ASP A 95 -10.00 1.26 -15.13
CA ASP A 95 -10.94 1.21 -16.24
C ASP A 95 -11.61 2.59 -16.38
N ALA A 96 -11.21 3.34 -17.41
CA ALA A 96 -11.73 4.68 -17.66
C ALA A 96 -13.22 4.69 -18.05
N ASP A 97 -13.67 3.67 -18.78
CA ASP A 97 -15.04 3.58 -19.28
C ASP A 97 -16.03 3.32 -18.13
N LEU A 98 -15.57 2.59 -17.11
CA LEU A 98 -16.29 2.37 -15.84
C LEU A 98 -16.03 3.45 -14.79
N GLY A 99 -15.23 4.48 -15.08
CA GLY A 99 -14.84 5.52 -14.13
C GLY A 99 -14.01 5.02 -12.94
N ARG A 100 -13.30 3.90 -13.10
CA ARG A 100 -12.42 3.30 -12.09
C ARG A 100 -11.01 3.86 -12.21
N ILE A 101 -10.56 4.54 -11.17
CA ILE A 101 -9.17 4.98 -11.00
C ILE A 101 -8.35 3.97 -10.19
N GLU A 102 -7.04 4.17 -10.05
CA GLU A 102 -6.20 3.27 -9.28
C GLU A 102 -6.70 3.10 -7.84
N LYS A 103 -6.59 1.87 -7.33
CA LYS A 103 -7.13 1.48 -6.02
C LYS A 103 -8.62 1.78 -5.86
N TRP A 104 -9.41 1.72 -6.94
CA TRP A 104 -10.86 2.02 -6.90
C TRP A 104 -11.60 1.26 -5.79
N VAL A 105 -11.35 -0.05 -5.64
CA VAL A 105 -11.98 -0.87 -4.59
C VAL A 105 -11.70 -0.34 -3.18
N LEU A 106 -10.47 0.14 -2.93
CA LEU A 106 -10.12 0.74 -1.65
C LEU A 106 -10.84 2.06 -1.46
N ARG A 107 -10.83 2.92 -2.49
CA ARG A 107 -11.52 4.21 -2.43
C ARG A 107 -12.99 4.03 -2.10
N LYS A 108 -13.66 3.07 -2.75
CA LYS A 108 -15.07 2.74 -2.50
C LYS A 108 -15.33 2.10 -1.15
N ALA A 109 -14.41 1.30 -0.62
CA ALA A 109 -14.55 0.71 0.71
C ALA A 109 -14.54 1.77 1.84
N PHE A 110 -13.94 2.94 1.59
CA PHE A 110 -13.89 4.07 2.52
C PHE A 110 -14.65 5.30 2.00
N ASP A 111 -15.55 5.11 1.02
CA ASP A 111 -16.43 6.16 0.47
C ASP A 111 -17.73 6.17 1.28
N ASP A 112 -17.64 6.46 2.58
CA ASP A 112 -18.78 6.56 3.50
C ASP A 112 -18.93 7.99 4.03
N GLU A 113 -20.01 8.67 3.66
CA GLU A 113 -20.30 10.05 4.09
C GLU A 113 -20.76 10.13 5.56
N LYS A 114 -21.22 9.01 6.14
CA LYS A 114 -21.77 8.94 7.50
C LYS A 114 -20.75 8.46 8.53
N GLU A 115 -19.91 7.50 8.14
CA GLU A 115 -18.80 6.98 8.94
C GLU A 115 -17.48 7.02 8.13
N PRO A 116 -16.93 8.23 7.90
CA PRO A 116 -15.75 8.43 7.04
C PRO A 116 -14.44 7.87 7.62
#